data_AF-A0A101XGL6-F1
#
_entry.id   AF-A0A101XGL6-F1
#
_cell.length_a   1.000
_cell.length_b   1.000
_cell.length_c   1.000
_cell.angle_alpha   90.00
_cell.angle_beta   90.00
_cell.angle_gamma   90.00
#
_symmetry.space_group_name_H-M   'P 1'
#
loop_
_entity.id
_entity.type
_entity.pdbx_description
1 polymer ?
#
loop_
_entity_poly.entity_id
_entity_poly.type
_entity_poly.pdbx_seq_one_letter_code
_entity_poly.pdbx_strand_id
1 'polypeptide(L)'
;MLGFLLVVLLIPYLIAAYGLLFVKLRWGLRLFGAFIVATIGLLTAMFLVEAYPIIARDGVAVFLETRWDPVRESYGVLQALVGTVLTSAVAMALAMPMAIGVAVTINEILPARLRGIFGSLVDLTATMPTVIFGLWGLFVLGPFLQDAVNSVSRSLVGDDVMTSPYTLFTAGVLLAIMITPYAAAVIREGYALVPKPVEEAIYAMGATKFEAALIKLRYVRNYILGG
;
A
#
# COMPACT_ATOMS: atom_id res chain seq x y z
N MET A 1 -14.02 -22.04 -17.93
CA MET A 1 -13.60 -21.43 -16.64
C MET A 1 -14.47 -20.26 -16.21
N LEU A 2 -14.67 -19.22 -17.03
CA LEU A 2 -15.49 -18.02 -16.70
C LEU A 2 -16.95 -18.32 -16.28
N GLY A 3 -17.62 -19.26 -16.96
CA GLY A 3 -19.00 -19.64 -16.61
C GLY A 3 -19.12 -20.34 -15.26
N PHE A 4 -18.12 -21.14 -14.87
CA PHE A 4 -18.09 -21.82 -13.57
C PHE A 4 -17.87 -20.82 -12.43
N LEU A 5 -16.92 -19.89 -12.60
CA LEU A 5 -16.67 -18.81 -11.64
C LEU A 5 -17.88 -17.88 -11.45
N LEU A 6 -18.55 -17.50 -12.54
CA LEU A 6 -19.76 -16.67 -12.47
C LEU A 6 -20.88 -17.37 -11.70
N VAL A 7 -21.13 -18.65 -11.96
CA VAL A 7 -22.18 -19.42 -11.28
C VAL A 7 -21.86 -19.57 -9.79
N VAL A 8 -20.60 -19.85 -9.44
CA VAL A 8 -20.20 -20.02 -8.04
C VAL A 8 -20.19 -18.70 -7.26
N LEU A 9 -19.96 -17.56 -7.91
CA LEU A 9 -20.00 -16.23 -7.27
C LEU A 9 -21.41 -15.63 -7.21
N LEU A 10 -22.24 -15.81 -8.24
CA LEU A 10 -23.58 -15.21 -8.31
C LEU A 10 -24.60 -15.91 -7.42
N ILE A 11 -24.60 -17.25 -7.38
CA ILE A 11 -25.62 -18.00 -6.65
C ILE A 11 -25.62 -17.65 -5.16
N PRO A 12 -24.48 -17.63 -4.45
CA PRO A 12 -24.51 -17.34 -3.03
C PRO A 12 -24.56 -15.83 -2.73
N TYR A 13 -24.16 -14.96 -3.67
CA TYR A 13 -24.45 -13.52 -3.59
C TYR A 13 -25.96 -13.25 -3.63
N LEU A 14 -26.68 -13.87 -4.56
CA LEU A 14 -28.15 -13.74 -4.67
C LEU A 14 -28.86 -14.30 -3.44
N ILE A 15 -28.37 -15.40 -2.87
CA ILE A 15 -28.90 -15.97 -1.61
C ILE A 15 -28.66 -15.03 -0.42
N ALA A 16 -27.48 -14.40 -0.34
CA ALA A 16 -27.17 -13.46 0.74
C ALA A 16 -27.96 -12.14 0.60
N ALA A 17 -28.09 -11.59 -0.62
CA ALA A 17 -28.89 -10.42 -0.91
C ALA A 17 -30.38 -10.66 -0.61
N TYR A 18 -30.91 -11.82 -1.01
CA TYR A 18 -32.26 -12.25 -0.64
C TYR A 18 -32.41 -12.42 0.88
N GLY A 19 -31.42 -13.01 1.55
CA GLY A 19 -31.40 -13.16 3.02
C GLY A 19 -31.37 -11.83 3.78
N LEU A 20 -30.69 -10.81 3.25
CA LEU A 20 -30.67 -9.44 3.81
C LEU A 20 -31.98 -8.68 3.58
N LEU A 21 -32.64 -8.92 2.44
CA LEU A 21 -33.89 -8.23 2.06
C LEU A 21 -35.14 -8.86 2.71
N PHE A 22 -35.15 -10.18 2.95
CA PHE A 22 -36.38 -10.90 3.30
C PHE A 22 -36.32 -11.73 4.60
N VAL A 23 -35.14 -11.91 5.21
CA VAL A 23 -34.98 -12.60 6.51
C VAL A 23 -34.53 -11.60 7.58
N LYS A 24 -34.87 -11.82 8.86
CA LYS A 24 -34.37 -11.02 9.99
C LYS A 24 -32.87 -10.72 9.82
N LEU A 25 -32.51 -9.44 9.88
CA LEU A 25 -31.17 -8.87 9.62
C LEU A 25 -29.98 -9.72 10.13
N ARG A 26 -30.12 -10.33 11.32
CA ARG A 26 -29.08 -11.19 11.93
C ARG A 26 -28.74 -12.44 11.11
N TRP A 27 -29.68 -13.00 10.35
CA TRP A 27 -29.45 -14.18 9.49
C TRP A 27 -28.90 -13.78 8.12
N GLY A 28 -29.37 -12.65 7.56
CA GLY A 28 -28.81 -12.09 6.32
C GLY A 28 -27.31 -11.78 6.45
N LEU A 29 -26.90 -11.16 7.56
CA LEU A 29 -25.47 -10.91 7.86
C LEU A 29 -24.64 -12.20 7.98
N ARG A 30 -25.19 -13.26 8.59
CA ARG A 30 -24.51 -14.56 8.72
C ARG A 30 -24.34 -15.25 7.37
N LEU A 31 -25.37 -15.23 6.53
CA LEU A 31 -25.31 -15.81 5.18
C LEU A 31 -24.31 -15.05 4.29
N PHE A 32 -24.30 -13.72 4.37
CA PHE A 32 -23.33 -12.90 3.67
C PHE A 32 -21.89 -13.16 4.14
N GLY A 33 -21.68 -13.25 5.45
CA GLY A 33 -20.37 -13.64 6.01
C GLY A 33 -19.94 -15.03 5.57
N ALA A 34 -20.84 -16.01 5.61
CA ALA A 34 -20.57 -17.38 5.13
C ALA A 34 -20.22 -17.41 3.64
N PHE A 35 -20.86 -16.57 2.82
CA PHE A 35 -20.54 -16.44 1.39
C PHE A 35 -19.13 -15.88 1.14
N ILE A 36 -18.73 -14.84 1.88
CA ILE A 36 -17.37 -14.30 1.78
C ILE A 36 -16.35 -15.39 2.11
N VAL A 37 -16.55 -16.12 3.22
CA VAL A 37 -15.65 -17.20 3.62
C VAL A 37 -15.63 -18.33 2.58
N ALA A 38 -16.79 -18.73 2.05
CA ALA A 38 -16.88 -19.74 1.00
C ALA A 38 -16.16 -19.31 -0.29
N THR A 39 -16.29 -18.03 -0.67
CA THR A 39 -15.62 -17.46 -1.84
C THR A 39 -14.11 -17.46 -1.66
N ILE A 40 -13.61 -17.01 -0.51
CA ILE A 40 -12.17 -17.05 -0.19
C ILE A 40 -11.68 -18.49 -0.24
N GLY A 41 -12.38 -19.43 0.41
CA GLY A 41 -12.01 -20.84 0.42
C GLY A 41 -11.97 -21.46 -0.98
N LEU A 42 -12.94 -21.12 -1.84
CA LEU A 42 -12.96 -21.58 -3.23
C LEU A 42 -11.79 -21.00 -4.04
N LEU A 43 -11.52 -19.71 -3.93
CA LEU A 43 -10.40 -19.07 -4.63
C LEU A 43 -9.07 -19.69 -4.19
N THR A 44 -8.90 -19.91 -2.89
CA THR A 44 -7.71 -20.60 -2.35
C THR A 44 -7.62 -22.02 -2.91
N ALA A 45 -8.71 -22.79 -2.94
CA ALA A 45 -8.71 -24.14 -3.50
C ALA A 45 -8.37 -24.14 -5.00
N MET A 46 -8.93 -23.22 -5.78
CA MET A 46 -8.62 -23.07 -7.21
C MET A 46 -7.13 -22.75 -7.44
N PHE A 47 -6.56 -21.84 -6.66
CA PHE A 47 -5.13 -21.51 -6.77
C PHE A 47 -4.23 -22.68 -6.36
N LEU A 48 -4.62 -23.48 -5.36
CA LEU A 48 -3.87 -24.68 -4.98
C LEU A 48 -3.89 -25.74 -6.09
N VAL A 49 -5.02 -25.93 -6.76
CA VAL A 49 -5.13 -26.87 -7.89
C VAL A 49 -4.26 -26.42 -9.07
N GLU A 50 -4.27 -25.11 -9.39
CA GLU A 50 -3.42 -24.58 -10.47
C GLU A 50 -1.93 -24.54 -10.12
N ALA A 51 -1.57 -24.36 -8.85
CA ALA A 51 -0.18 -24.42 -8.39
C ALA A 51 0.35 -25.86 -8.28
N TYR A 52 -0.52 -26.86 -8.16
CA TYR A 52 -0.13 -28.26 -7.90
C TYR A 52 0.85 -28.84 -8.92
N PRO A 53 0.72 -28.66 -10.25
CA PRO A 53 1.65 -29.25 -11.22
C PRO A 53 3.10 -28.80 -11.03
N ILE A 54 3.32 -27.53 -10.69
CA ILE A 54 4.66 -26.97 -10.46
C ILE A 54 5.25 -27.55 -9.17
N ILE A 55 4.45 -27.63 -8.10
CA ILE A 55 4.87 -28.22 -6.82
C ILE A 55 5.15 -29.72 -6.97
N ALA A 56 4.36 -30.44 -7.79
CA ALA A 56 4.56 -31.86 -8.03
C ALA A 56 5.85 -32.14 -8.83
N ARG A 57 6.20 -31.27 -9.79
CA ARG A 57 7.39 -31.42 -10.63
C ARG A 57 8.68 -31.01 -9.91
N ASP A 58 8.67 -29.84 -9.28
CA ASP A 58 9.87 -29.16 -8.78
C ASP A 58 9.94 -29.14 -7.24
N GLY A 59 8.88 -29.59 -6.56
CA GLY A 59 8.84 -29.71 -5.09
C GLY A 59 8.99 -28.35 -4.39
N VAL A 60 9.71 -28.37 -3.26
CA VAL A 60 9.99 -27.17 -2.46
C VAL A 60 11.06 -26.28 -3.11
N ALA A 61 11.82 -26.80 -4.08
CA ALA A 61 12.89 -26.04 -4.75
C ALA A 61 12.36 -24.81 -5.48
N VAL A 62 11.09 -24.82 -5.91
CA VAL A 62 10.35 -23.68 -6.49
C VAL A 62 10.46 -22.40 -5.65
N PHE A 63 10.49 -22.54 -4.33
CA PHE A 63 10.59 -21.40 -3.39
C PHE A 63 12.00 -20.85 -3.23
N LEU A 64 13.02 -21.60 -3.67
CA LEU A 64 14.43 -21.20 -3.63
C LEU A 64 14.95 -20.78 -5.01
N GLU A 65 14.27 -21.20 -6.07
CA GLU A 65 14.61 -20.85 -7.44
C GLU A 65 14.28 -19.38 -7.74
N THR A 66 15.17 -18.71 -8.46
CA THR A 66 15.01 -17.30 -8.85
C THR A 66 14.58 -17.15 -10.30
N ARG A 67 14.78 -18.17 -11.14
CA ARG A 67 14.49 -18.08 -12.57
C ARG A 67 13.00 -18.15 -12.84
N TRP A 68 12.48 -17.17 -13.58
CA TRP A 68 11.12 -17.18 -14.11
C TRP A 68 11.15 -17.21 -15.63
N ASP A 69 10.89 -18.36 -16.22
CA ASP A 69 10.82 -18.59 -17.67
C ASP A 69 9.59 -19.46 -18.02
N PRO A 70 8.45 -18.82 -18.33
CA PRO A 70 7.23 -19.54 -18.70
C PRO A 70 7.34 -20.35 -19.99
N VAL A 71 8.26 -19.99 -20.90
CA VAL A 71 8.45 -20.70 -22.18
C VAL A 71 9.10 -22.06 -21.94
N ARG A 72 10.01 -22.13 -20.96
CA ARG A 72 10.67 -23.37 -20.54
C ARG A 72 10.00 -24.02 -19.34
N GLU A 73 8.79 -23.58 -18.99
CA GLU A 73 8.03 -24.02 -17.82
C GLU A 73 8.84 -23.94 -16.51
N SER A 74 9.78 -23.01 -16.35
CA SER A 74 10.60 -22.86 -15.15
C SER A 74 10.06 -21.70 -14.31
N TYR A 75 9.67 -21.99 -13.07
CA TYR A 75 9.02 -21.01 -12.19
C TYR A 75 9.75 -20.93 -10.85
N GLY A 76 10.38 -19.79 -10.61
CA GLY A 76 11.04 -19.46 -9.35
C GLY A 76 10.27 -18.39 -8.59
N VAL A 77 9.90 -18.69 -7.34
CA VAL A 77 9.11 -17.79 -6.49
C VAL A 77 10.01 -16.85 -5.68
N LEU A 78 11.27 -17.20 -5.47
CA LEU A 78 12.17 -16.45 -4.59
C LEU A 78 12.37 -15.00 -5.07
N GLN A 79 12.54 -14.80 -6.38
CA GLN A 79 12.73 -13.46 -6.95
C GLN A 79 11.52 -12.55 -6.70
N ALA A 80 10.30 -13.08 -6.82
CA ALA A 80 9.09 -12.33 -6.54
C ALA A 80 8.98 -11.97 -5.05
N LEU A 81 9.21 -12.94 -4.16
CA LEU A 81 9.17 -12.73 -2.70
C LEU A 81 10.20 -11.68 -2.26
N VAL A 82 11.46 -11.87 -2.63
CA VAL A 82 12.55 -10.95 -2.27
C VAL A 82 12.30 -9.58 -2.90
N GLY A 83 11.85 -9.54 -4.16
CA GLY A 83 11.50 -8.30 -4.85
C GLY A 83 10.42 -7.51 -4.13
N THR A 84 9.35 -8.17 -3.67
CA THR A 84 8.29 -7.52 -2.89
C THR A 84 8.78 -7.02 -1.53
N VAL A 85 9.56 -7.82 -0.80
CA VAL A 85 10.11 -7.40 0.50
C VAL A 85 11.04 -6.21 0.35
N LEU A 86 11.96 -6.24 -0.63
CA LEU A 86 12.89 -5.13 -0.85
C LEU A 86 12.18 -3.86 -1.33
N THR A 87 11.26 -3.97 -2.29
CA THR A 87 10.53 -2.79 -2.78
C THR A 87 9.64 -2.19 -1.69
N SER A 88 8.94 -3.01 -0.91
CA SER A 88 8.14 -2.54 0.23
C SER A 88 9.00 -1.89 1.33
N ALA A 89 10.17 -2.45 1.64
CA ALA A 89 11.07 -1.87 2.63
C ALA A 89 11.58 -0.49 2.19
N VAL A 90 12.01 -0.35 0.93
CA VAL A 90 12.42 0.95 0.36
C VAL A 90 11.25 1.92 0.36
N ALA A 91 10.07 1.47 -0.07
CA ALA A 91 8.88 2.30 -0.14
C ALA A 91 8.49 2.84 1.24
N MET A 92 8.46 2.00 2.27
CA MET A 92 8.13 2.39 3.64
C MET A 92 9.19 3.31 4.26
N ALA A 93 10.48 3.04 4.01
CA ALA A 93 11.57 3.87 4.51
C ALA A 93 11.49 5.32 3.98
N LEU A 94 11.02 5.50 2.74
CA LEU A 94 10.85 6.81 2.12
C LEU A 94 9.48 7.44 2.43
N ALA A 95 8.40 6.67 2.32
CA ALA A 95 7.03 7.17 2.45
C ALA A 95 6.71 7.62 3.87
N MET A 96 7.13 6.86 4.90
CA MET A 96 6.79 7.16 6.29
C MET A 96 7.27 8.54 6.76
N PRO A 97 8.56 8.92 6.62
CA PRO A 97 9.00 10.26 7.02
C PRO A 97 8.32 11.36 6.20
N MET A 98 8.08 11.14 4.90
CA MET A 98 7.37 12.10 4.05
C MET A 98 5.91 12.27 4.49
N ALA A 99 5.19 11.18 4.75
CA ALA A 99 3.80 11.19 5.18
C ALA A 99 3.62 11.87 6.54
N ILE A 100 4.51 11.58 7.51
CA ILE A 100 4.54 12.27 8.80
C ILE A 100 4.80 13.76 8.59
N GLY A 101 5.77 14.13 7.74
CA GLY A 101 6.06 15.52 7.43
C GLY A 101 4.86 16.28 6.86
N VAL A 102 4.15 15.67 5.90
CA VAL A 102 2.92 16.24 5.31
C VAL A 102 1.83 16.37 6.38
N ALA A 103 1.56 15.31 7.15
CA ALA A 103 0.50 15.30 8.15
C ALA A 103 0.75 16.33 9.28
N VAL A 104 1.99 16.41 9.78
CA VAL A 104 2.39 17.40 10.80
C VAL A 104 2.27 18.82 10.25
N THR A 105 2.73 19.05 9.02
CA THR A 105 2.67 20.38 8.40
C THR A 105 1.23 20.85 8.25
N ILE A 106 0.35 19.96 7.81
CA ILE A 106 -1.08 20.29 7.65
C ILE A 106 -1.76 20.52 9.00
N ASN A 107 -1.48 19.71 10.03
CA ASN A 107 -2.18 19.82 11.30
C ASN A 107 -1.64 20.90 12.24
N GLU A 108 -0.32 21.10 12.33
CA GLU A 108 0.28 21.99 13.34
C GLU A 108 0.80 23.29 12.75
N ILE A 109 1.40 23.23 11.56
CA ILE A 109 2.14 24.36 10.99
C ILE A 109 1.19 25.28 10.22
N LEU A 110 0.36 24.71 9.33
CA LEU A 110 -0.53 25.48 8.46
C LEU A 110 -1.65 26.21 9.24
N PRO A 111 -2.02 27.45 8.83
CA PRO A 111 -3.15 28.17 9.40
C PRO A 111 -4.47 27.49 9.05
N ALA A 112 -5.47 27.62 9.92
CA ALA A 112 -6.73 26.86 9.86
C ALA A 112 -7.42 26.85 8.49
N ARG A 113 -7.39 27.98 7.76
CA ARG A 113 -8.00 28.11 6.42
C ARG A 113 -7.30 27.26 5.35
N LEU A 114 -5.98 27.08 5.47
CA LEU A 114 -5.19 26.34 4.49
C LEU A 114 -5.21 24.83 4.75
N ARG A 115 -5.46 24.39 6.00
CA ARG A 115 -5.48 22.97 6.36
C ARG A 115 -6.46 22.17 5.50
N GLY A 116 -7.66 22.71 5.28
CA GLY A 116 -8.68 22.09 4.43
C GLY A 116 -8.23 21.97 2.97
N ILE A 117 -7.64 23.03 2.42
CA ILE A 117 -7.19 23.05 1.02
C ILE A 117 -6.07 22.04 0.79
N PHE A 118 -5.00 22.10 1.59
CA PHE A 118 -3.86 21.19 1.44
C PHE A 118 -4.24 19.75 1.79
N GLY A 119 -5.12 19.55 2.78
CA GLY A 119 -5.71 18.24 3.08
C GLY A 119 -6.39 17.66 1.85
N SER A 120 -7.32 18.41 1.25
CA SER A 120 -8.02 17.95 0.04
C SER A 120 -7.08 17.70 -1.14
N LEU A 121 -6.02 18.50 -1.32
CA LEU A 121 -5.03 18.25 -2.39
C LEU A 121 -4.29 16.93 -2.21
N VAL A 122 -3.93 16.59 -0.97
CA VAL A 122 -3.30 15.29 -0.65
C VAL A 122 -4.29 14.15 -0.92
N ASP A 123 -5.54 14.31 -0.48
CA ASP A 123 -6.59 13.30 -0.64
C ASP A 123 -6.95 13.09 -2.14
N LEU A 124 -6.95 14.16 -2.93
CA LEU A 124 -7.10 14.09 -4.39
C LEU A 124 -5.94 13.34 -5.04
N THR A 125 -4.71 13.55 -4.57
CA THR A 125 -3.53 12.83 -5.07
C THR A 125 -3.62 11.33 -4.76
N ALA A 126 -4.14 10.96 -3.58
CA ALA A 126 -4.40 9.56 -3.23
C ALA A 126 -5.49 8.89 -4.08
N THR A 127 -6.38 9.69 -4.70
CA THR A 127 -7.51 9.19 -5.51
C THR A 127 -7.09 8.87 -6.95
N MET A 128 -5.88 9.25 -7.37
CA MET A 128 -5.42 9.06 -8.73
C MET A 128 -5.35 7.56 -9.11
N PRO A 129 -5.82 7.16 -10.31
CA PRO A 129 -5.79 5.76 -10.73
C PRO A 129 -4.37 5.18 -10.72
N THR A 130 -4.21 4.01 -10.10
CA THR A 130 -2.90 3.35 -9.92
C THR A 130 -2.21 3.03 -11.25
N VAL A 131 -2.97 2.74 -12.31
CA VAL A 131 -2.44 2.50 -13.66
C VAL A 131 -1.70 3.72 -14.21
N ILE A 132 -2.18 4.94 -13.91
CA ILE A 132 -1.53 6.16 -14.38
C ILE A 132 -0.18 6.33 -13.68
N PHE A 133 -0.10 6.09 -12.36
CA PHE A 133 1.17 6.06 -11.64
C PHE A 133 2.13 5.01 -12.20
N GLY A 134 1.64 3.82 -12.57
CA GLY A 134 2.46 2.78 -13.18
C GLY A 134 3.08 3.21 -14.51
N LEU A 135 2.27 3.75 -15.44
CA LEU A 135 2.75 4.21 -16.74
C LEU A 135 3.65 5.45 -16.62
N TRP A 136 3.29 6.41 -15.76
CA TRP A 136 4.14 7.56 -15.46
C TRP A 136 5.47 7.13 -14.83
N GLY A 137 5.41 6.15 -13.92
CA GLY A 137 6.57 5.55 -13.29
C GLY A 137 7.53 4.94 -14.31
N LEU A 138 6.98 4.24 -15.31
CA LEU A 138 7.73 3.60 -16.38
C LEU A 138 8.36 4.62 -17.34
N PHE A 139 7.58 5.58 -17.83
CA PHE A 139 7.99 6.45 -18.94
C PHE A 139 8.64 7.77 -18.50
N VAL A 140 8.42 8.20 -17.26
CA VAL A 140 8.90 9.50 -16.76
C VAL A 140 9.82 9.30 -15.56
N LEU A 141 9.35 8.66 -14.49
CA LEU A 141 10.12 8.54 -13.26
C LEU A 141 11.36 7.66 -13.43
N GLY A 142 11.24 6.51 -14.10
CA GLY A 142 12.35 5.58 -14.32
C GLY A 142 13.55 6.23 -15.02
N PRO A 143 13.36 6.83 -16.21
CA PRO A 143 14.42 7.56 -16.90
C PRO A 143 14.97 8.72 -16.06
N PHE A 144 14.09 9.49 -15.41
CA PHE A 144 14.51 10.61 -14.55
C PHE A 144 15.40 10.15 -13.38
N LEU A 145 15.02 9.06 -12.69
CA LEU A 145 15.80 8.51 -11.59
C LEU A 145 17.12 7.93 -12.08
N GLN A 146 17.12 7.26 -13.23
CA GLN A 146 18.35 6.75 -13.83
C GLN A 146 19.35 7.88 -14.08
N ASP A 147 18.91 8.97 -14.72
CA ASP A 147 19.76 10.13 -15.00
C ASP A 147 20.23 10.81 -13.70
N ALA A 148 19.34 11.00 -12.73
CA ALA A 148 19.66 11.62 -11.45
C ALA A 148 20.68 10.80 -10.64
N VAL A 149 20.46 9.49 -10.55
CA VAL A 149 21.34 8.56 -9.83
C VAL A 149 22.69 8.47 -10.53
N ASN A 150 22.72 8.32 -11.85
CA ASN A 150 23.97 8.20 -12.61
C ASN A 150 24.77 9.51 -12.64
N SER A 151 24.10 10.67 -12.66
CA SER A 151 24.77 11.97 -12.53
C SER A 151 25.56 12.06 -11.21
N VAL A 152 24.94 11.65 -10.11
CA VAL A 152 25.59 11.61 -8.80
C VAL A 152 26.65 10.49 -8.75
N SER A 153 26.37 9.30 -9.28
CA SER A 153 27.30 8.17 -9.19
C SER A 153 28.56 8.39 -10.02
N ARG A 154 28.48 9.04 -11.18
CA ARG A 154 29.66 9.47 -11.95
C ARG A 154 30.57 10.38 -11.15
N SER A 155 30.00 11.27 -10.33
CA SER A 155 30.79 12.17 -9.48
C SER A 155 31.44 11.47 -8.28
N LEU A 156 30.80 10.43 -7.73
CA LEU A 156 31.24 9.77 -6.50
C LEU A 156 32.08 8.51 -6.74
N VAL A 157 31.72 7.73 -7.76
CA VAL A 157 32.25 6.38 -8.05
C VAL A 157 32.91 6.32 -9.43
N GLY A 158 32.61 7.28 -10.31
CA GLY A 158 33.19 7.35 -11.66
C GLY A 158 32.49 6.49 -12.70
N ASP A 159 31.40 5.80 -12.34
CA ASP A 159 30.65 4.92 -13.24
C ASP A 159 29.13 4.99 -13.00
N ASP A 160 28.36 4.51 -13.97
CA ASP A 160 26.90 4.43 -13.92
C ASP A 160 26.47 3.24 -13.06
N VAL A 161 25.85 3.54 -11.91
CA VAL A 161 25.36 2.51 -10.99
C VAL A 161 24.04 1.91 -11.48
N MET A 162 23.21 2.70 -12.17
CA MET A 162 21.89 2.31 -12.62
C MET A 162 21.88 2.07 -14.14
N THR A 163 22.03 0.79 -14.52
CA THR A 163 22.12 0.36 -15.93
C THR A 163 20.77 0.27 -16.65
N SER A 164 19.67 0.23 -15.90
CA SER A 164 18.30 0.18 -16.42
C SER A 164 17.41 1.16 -15.64
N PRO A 165 16.42 1.80 -16.27
CA PRO A 165 15.42 2.61 -15.55
C PRO A 165 14.47 1.75 -14.70
N TYR A 166 14.39 0.44 -14.98
CA TYR A 166 13.46 -0.50 -14.34
C TYR A 166 14.18 -1.33 -13.29
N THR A 167 14.40 -0.74 -12.11
CA THR A 167 15.06 -1.40 -10.98
C THR A 167 14.13 -1.52 -9.78
N LEU A 168 14.53 -2.35 -8.80
CA LEU A 168 13.85 -2.43 -7.50
C LEU A 168 13.83 -1.07 -6.80
N PHE A 169 14.86 -0.23 -7.00
CA PHE A 169 14.89 1.12 -6.45
C PHE A 169 13.82 2.00 -7.08
N THR A 170 13.72 2.04 -8.42
CA THR A 170 12.65 2.78 -9.12
C THR A 170 11.27 2.35 -8.65
N ALA A 171 11.03 1.04 -8.57
CA ALA A 171 9.76 0.50 -8.09
C ALA A 171 9.47 0.91 -6.64
N GLY A 172 10.47 0.85 -5.75
CA GLY A 172 10.35 1.29 -4.36
C GLY A 172 10.05 2.79 -4.24
N VAL A 173 10.72 3.65 -5.02
CA VAL A 173 10.46 5.10 -5.04
C VAL A 173 9.06 5.41 -5.58
N LEU A 174 8.64 4.73 -6.65
CA LEU A 174 7.28 4.88 -7.18
C LEU A 174 6.22 4.52 -6.14
N LEU A 175 6.39 3.37 -5.49
CA LEU A 175 5.52 2.94 -4.39
C LEU A 175 5.53 3.94 -3.24
N ALA A 176 6.69 4.52 -2.89
CA ALA A 176 6.77 5.53 -1.84
C ALA A 176 5.91 6.77 -2.17
N ILE A 177 5.99 7.25 -3.41
CA ILE A 177 5.18 8.39 -3.89
C ILE A 177 3.69 8.06 -3.79
N MET A 178 3.28 6.83 -4.14
CA MET A 178 1.89 6.40 -4.08
C MET A 178 1.38 6.21 -2.64
N ILE A 179 2.21 5.68 -1.74
CA ILE A 179 1.85 5.42 -0.33
C ILE A 179 1.78 6.71 0.48
N THR A 180 2.66 7.67 0.21
CA THR A 180 2.76 8.93 0.97
C THR A 180 1.44 9.66 1.18
N PRO A 181 0.60 9.95 0.15
CA PRO A 181 -0.64 10.68 0.37
C PRO A 181 -1.67 9.87 1.16
N TYR A 182 -1.73 8.55 0.96
CA TYR A 182 -2.61 7.68 1.74
C TYR A 182 -2.18 7.61 3.22
N ALA A 183 -0.90 7.36 3.48
CA ALA A 183 -0.36 7.33 4.84
C ALA A 183 -0.53 8.69 5.55
N ALA A 184 -0.33 9.80 4.83
CA ALA A 184 -0.57 11.13 5.39
C ALA A 184 -2.04 11.34 5.79
N ALA A 185 -2.99 10.84 5.00
CA ALA A 185 -4.41 10.91 5.33
C ALA A 185 -4.73 10.10 6.61
N VAL A 186 -4.25 8.87 6.72
CA VAL A 186 -4.44 8.02 7.92
C VAL A 186 -3.84 8.66 9.17
N ILE A 187 -2.64 9.25 9.06
CA ILE A 187 -2.01 9.96 10.19
C ILE A 187 -2.85 11.18 10.59
N ARG A 188 -3.38 11.95 9.61
CA ARG A 188 -4.26 13.10 9.89
C ARG A 188 -5.56 12.68 10.58
N GLU A 189 -6.14 11.55 10.20
CA GLU A 189 -7.30 10.98 10.91
C GLU A 189 -6.95 10.64 12.36
N GLY A 190 -5.77 10.06 12.59
CA GLY A 190 -5.24 9.85 13.94
C GLY A 190 -5.14 11.15 14.75
N TYR A 191 -4.64 12.23 14.14
CA TYR A 191 -4.58 13.55 14.78
C TYR A 191 -5.96 14.08 15.19
N ALA A 192 -6.98 13.87 14.37
CA ALA A 192 -8.35 14.29 14.66
C ALA A 192 -8.96 13.59 15.89
N LEU A 193 -8.38 12.46 16.31
CA LEU A 193 -8.82 11.70 17.48
C LEU A 193 -8.15 12.14 18.78
N VAL A 194 -7.17 13.04 18.73
CA VAL A 194 -6.57 13.62 19.94
C VAL A 194 -7.64 14.49 20.64
N PRO A 195 -8.01 14.20 21.90
CA PRO A 195 -9.02 15.00 22.59
C PRO A 195 -8.56 16.45 22.78
N LYS A 196 -9.45 17.42 22.53
CA LYS A 196 -9.16 18.85 22.72
C LYS A 196 -8.55 19.21 24.09
N PRO A 197 -9.01 18.63 25.23
CA PRO A 197 -8.38 18.94 26.52
C PRO A 197 -6.90 18.55 26.59
N VAL A 198 -6.48 17.49 25.88
CA VAL A 198 -5.08 17.09 25.80
C VAL A 198 -4.28 18.11 24.99
N GLU A 199 -4.83 18.57 23.87
CA GLU A 199 -4.22 19.61 23.05
C GLU A 199 -4.08 20.95 23.79
N GLU A 200 -5.15 21.40 24.46
CA GLU A 200 -5.15 22.61 25.28
C GLU A 200 -4.14 22.51 26.43
N ALA A 201 -4.03 21.35 27.09
CA ALA A 201 -3.05 21.11 28.15
C ALA A 201 -1.61 21.16 27.64
N ILE A 202 -1.32 20.59 26.45
CA ILE A 202 0.00 20.66 25.81
C ILE A 202 0.42 22.11 25.62
N TYR A 203 -0.47 22.93 25.04
CA TYR A 203 -0.19 24.35 24.81
C TYR A 203 -0.15 25.17 26.11
N ALA A 204 -0.95 24.83 27.12
CA ALA A 204 -0.93 25.48 28.43
C ALA A 204 0.37 25.26 29.20
N MET A 205 1.09 24.16 28.94
CA MET A 205 2.44 23.92 29.47
C MET A 205 3.53 24.75 28.75
N GLY A 206 3.16 25.61 27.79
CA GLY A 206 4.10 26.44 27.04
C GLY A 206 4.79 25.72 25.89
N ALA A 207 4.28 24.56 25.46
CA ALA A 207 4.86 23.81 24.35
C ALA A 207 4.77 24.60 23.03
N THR A 208 5.86 24.61 22.28
CA THR A 208 5.90 25.12 20.91
C THR A 208 5.12 24.20 19.96
N LYS A 209 4.77 24.70 18.76
CA LYS A 209 4.11 23.90 17.73
C LYS A 209 4.86 22.61 17.36
N PHE A 210 6.20 22.66 17.39
CA PHE A 210 7.04 21.50 17.10
C PHE A 210 6.99 20.47 18.24
N GLU A 211 7.06 20.90 19.49
CA GLU A 211 6.92 20.03 20.65
C GLU A 211 5.52 19.42 20.72
N ALA A 212 4.48 20.21 20.45
CA ALA A 212 3.11 19.73 20.37
C ALA A 212 2.95 18.66 19.28
N ALA A 213 3.54 18.86 18.10
CA ALA A 213 3.56 17.85 17.04
C ALA A 213 4.19 16.54 17.52
N LEU A 214 5.37 16.59 18.14
CA LEU A 214 6.07 15.40 18.64
C LEU A 214 5.27 14.65 19.71
N ILE A 215 4.61 15.37 20.63
CA ILE A 215 3.78 14.76 21.67
C ILE A 215 2.56 14.09 21.03
N LYS A 216 1.86 14.76 20.12
CA LYS A 216 0.69 14.20 19.43
C LYS A 216 1.06 13.00 18.55
N LEU A 217 2.22 13.03 17.86
CA LEU A 217 2.71 11.87 17.09
C LEU A 217 2.87 10.61 17.96
N ARG A 218 3.33 10.76 19.20
CA ARG A 218 3.42 9.63 20.14
C ARG A 218 2.05 9.11 20.55
N TYR A 219 1.08 10.01 20.71
CA TYR A 219 -0.31 9.63 21.00
C TYR A 219 -0.93 8.83 19.85
N VAL A 220 -0.67 9.23 18.60
CA VAL A 220 -1.22 8.60 17.40
C VAL A 220 -0.32 7.51 16.81
N ARG A 221 0.69 7.04 17.56
CA ARG A 221 1.67 6.05 17.07
C ARG A 221 1.02 4.79 16.50
N ASN A 222 -0.10 4.35 17.07
CA ASN A 222 -0.81 3.16 16.58
C ASN A 222 -1.42 3.38 15.19
N TYR A 223 -1.77 4.61 14.80
CA TYR A 223 -2.20 4.94 13.44
C TYR A 223 -1.02 4.93 12.47
N ILE A 224 0.16 5.38 12.93
CA ILE A 224 1.40 5.38 12.15
C ILE A 224 1.90 3.95 11.90
N LEU A 225 1.79 3.06 12.89
CA LEU A 225 2.26 1.67 12.79
C LEU A 225 1.22 0.72 12.20
N GLY A 226 -0.07 1.05 12.32
CA GLY A 226 -1.18 0.19 11.89
C GLY A 226 -1.79 0.56 10.54
N GLY A 227 -1.49 1.75 10.01
CA GLY A 227 -1.88 2.19 8.67
C GLY A 227 -0.77 1.97 7.66
#